data_AF-A0A8T5NBB5-F1
#
_entry.id   AF-A0A8T5NBB5-F1
#
_cell.length_a   1.000
_cell.length_b   1.000
_cell.length_c   1.000
_cell.angle_alpha   90.00
_cell.angle_beta   90.00
_cell.angle_gamma   90.00
#
_symmetry.space_group_name_H-M   'P 1'
#
loop_
_entity.id
_entity.type
_entity.pdbx_description
1 polymer ?
#
loop_
_entity_poly.entity_id
_entity_poly.type
_entity_poly.pdbx_seq_one_letter_code
_entity_poly.pdbx_strand_id
1 'polypeptide(L)' 'MTAIKHIQTSLDMVTYDHLRHLSRIKNKSLKETIKEAIREYLGKHEKEIMNDSLFRLVGSFRTDEGDFSERDDWR' A
#
# COMPACT_ATOMS: atom_id res chain seq x y z
N MET A 1 6.43 14.32 7.96
CA MET A 1 5.34 14.22 6.97
C MET A 1 5.52 12.91 6.21
N THR A 2 4.52 12.03 6.17
CA THR A 2 4.59 10.78 5.40
C THR A 2 4.52 11.08 3.90
N ALA A 3 5.47 10.55 3.12
CA ALA A 3 5.50 10.70 1.67
C ALA A 3 4.27 10.04 1.03
N ILE A 4 3.57 10.76 0.14
CA ILE A 4 2.44 10.23 -0.63
C ILE A 4 2.95 9.80 -2.01
N LYS A 5 2.70 8.54 -2.37
CA LYS A 5 2.94 8.03 -3.74
C LYS A 5 1.62 7.93 -4.48
N HIS A 6 1.62 8.36 -5.74
CA HIS A 6 0.47 8.25 -6.63
C HIS A 6 0.61 7.01 -7.49
N ILE A 7 -0.40 6.16 -7.49
CA ILE A 7 -0.45 4.91 -8.26
C ILE A 7 -1.61 5.01 -9.24
N GLN A 8 -1.33 4.79 -10.52
CA GLN A 8 -2.34 4.64 -11.56
C GLN A 8 -2.52 3.14 -11.83
N THR A 9 -3.77 2.69 -11.90
CA THR A 9 -4.08 1.28 -12.16
C THR A 9 -5.34 1.18 -13.02
N SER A 10 -5.48 0.05 -13.73
CA SER A 10 -6.66 -0.27 -14.53
C SER A 10 -7.55 -1.23 -13.76
N LEU A 11 -8.85 -0.98 -13.80
CA LEU A 11 -9.88 -1.86 -13.24
C LEU A 11 -10.81 -2.29 -14.35
N ASP A 12 -11.28 -3.53 -14.31
CA ASP A 12 -12.40 -3.94 -15.16
C ASP A 12 -13.69 -3.20 -14.73
N MET A 13 -14.65 -3.15 -15.66
CA MET A 13 -15.89 -2.40 -15.45
C MET A 13 -16.74 -2.96 -14.31
N VAL A 14 -16.71 -4.28 -14.08
CA VAL A 14 -17.50 -4.92 -13.01
C VAL A 14 -16.95 -4.51 -11.65
N THR A 15 -15.63 -4.57 -11.47
CA THR A 15 -14.96 -4.11 -10.25
C THR A 15 -15.19 -2.62 -10.01
N TYR A 16 -15.10 -1.79 -11.06
CA TYR A 16 -15.38 -0.35 -10.96
C TYR A 16 -16.81 -0.07 -10.49
N ASP A 17 -17.81 -0.72 -11.09
CA ASP A 17 -19.22 -0.49 -10.76
C ASP A 17 -19.55 -0.94 -9.33
N HIS A 18 -18.97 -2.06 -8.86
CA HIS A 18 -19.09 -2.48 -7.47
C HIS A 18 -18.50 -1.44 -6.51
N LEU A 19 -17.29 -0.94 -6.76
CA LEU A 19 -16.66 0.09 -5.94
C LEU A 19 -17.46 1.40 -5.92
N ARG A 20 -18.02 1.80 -7.08
CA ARG A 20 -18.87 2.98 -7.21
C ARG A 20 -20.20 2.82 -6.48
N HIS A 21 -20.79 1.63 -6.51
CA HIS A 21 -22.00 1.35 -5.75
C HIS A 21 -21.75 1.41 -4.24
N LEU A 22 -20.66 0.79 -3.78
CA LEU A 22 -20.24 0.82 -2.38
C LEU A 22 -19.95 2.25 -1.90
N SER A 23 -19.31 3.08 -2.73
CA SER A 23 -19.03 4.47 -2.36
C SER A 23 -20.33 5.27 -2.13
N ARG A 24 -21.37 5.02 -2.94
CA ARG A 24 -22.70 5.63 -2.77
C ARG A 24 -23.38 5.17 -1.48
N ILE A 25 -23.38 3.86 -1.20
CA ILE A 25 -23.99 3.30 0.02
C ILE A 25 -23.32 3.89 1.27
N LYS A 26 -21.98 3.96 1.27
CA LYS A 26 -21.20 4.45 2.40
C LYS A 26 -21.15 5.99 2.49
N ASN A 27 -21.77 6.71 1.55
CA ASN A 27 -21.69 8.17 1.40
C ASN A 27 -20.24 8.70 1.44
N LYS A 28 -19.35 8.01 0.73
CA LYS A 28 -17.92 8.35 0.62
C LYS A 28 -17.54 8.61 -0.83
N SER A 29 -16.43 9.31 -1.04
CA SER A 29 -15.87 9.39 -2.38
C SER A 29 -15.37 8.03 -2.86
N LEU A 30 -15.35 7.83 -4.18
CA LEU A 30 -14.78 6.62 -4.79
C LEU A 30 -13.30 6.45 -4.38
N LYS A 31 -12.55 7.56 -4.30
CA LYS A 31 -11.15 7.58 -3.86
C LYS A 31 -10.97 7.06 -2.43
N GLU A 32 -11.83 7.49 -1.50
CA GLU A 32 -11.78 7.00 -0.11
C GLU A 32 -12.17 5.54 -0.01
N THR A 33 -13.17 5.12 -0.79
CA THR A 33 -13.62 3.72 -0.85
C THR A 33 -12.51 2.80 -1.33
N ILE A 34 -11.78 3.20 -2.38
CA ILE A 34 -10.61 2.47 -2.89
C ILE A 34 -9.50 2.41 -1.83
N LYS A 35 -9.21 3.52 -1.15
CA LYS A 35 -8.20 3.55 -0.07
C LYS A 35 -8.58 2.62 1.09
N GLU A 36 -9.85 2.58 1.47
CA GLU A 36 -10.37 1.68 2.50
C GLU A 36 -10.21 0.22 2.08
N ALA A 37 -10.61 -0.13 0.86
CA ALA A 37 -10.45 -1.49 0.32
C ALA A 37 -8.98 -1.94 0.31
N ILE A 38 -8.05 -1.07 -0.11
CA ILE A 38 -6.61 -1.37 -0.08
C ILE A 38 -6.14 -1.59 1.36
N ARG A 39 -6.55 -0.75 2.31
CA ARG A 39 -6.17 -0.90 3.73
C ARG A 39 -6.71 -2.19 4.32
N GLU A 40 -7.96 -2.54 4.03
CA GLU A 40 -8.55 -3.80 4.49
C GLU A 40 -7.84 -5.00 3.90
N TYR A 41 -7.48 -4.95 2.61
CA TYR A 41 -6.69 -6.01 1.97
C TYR A 41 -5.32 -6.18 2.64
N LEU A 42 -4.61 -5.08 2.87
CA LEU A 42 -3.31 -5.11 3.55
C LEU A 42 -3.43 -5.63 4.99
N GLY A 43 -4.46 -5.20 5.74
CA GLY A 43 -4.69 -5.69 7.11
C GLY A 43 -4.98 -7.19 7.17
N LYS A 44 -5.71 -7.73 6.19
CA LYS A 44 -5.95 -9.18 6.09
C LYS A 44 -4.67 -9.99 5.85
N HIS A 45 -3.71 -9.41 5.14
CA HIS A 45 -2.45 -10.07 4.76
C HIS A 45 -1.25 -9.59 5.58
N GLU A 46 -1.47 -8.84 6.67
CA GLU A 46 -0.38 -8.27 7.48
C GLU A 46 0.59 -9.35 7.98
N LYS A 47 0.08 -10.51 8.41
CA LYS A 47 0.90 -11.65 8.84
C LYS A 47 1.77 -12.23 7.73
N GLU A 48 1.29 -12.22 6.49
CA GLU A 48 2.03 -12.71 5.33
C GLU A 48 3.11 -11.70 4.91
N ILE A 49 2.78 -10.40 4.94
CA ILE A 49 3.72 -9.31 4.69
C ILE A 49 4.86 -9.31 5.72
N MET A 50 4.55 -9.54 7.01
CA MET A 50 5.55 -9.60 8.08
C MET A 50 6.47 -10.82 8.01
N ASN A 51 5.99 -11.91 7.42
CA ASN A 51 6.75 -13.15 7.23
C ASN A 51 7.58 -13.15 5.94
N ASP A 52 7.37 -12.18 5.04
CA ASP A 52 8.16 -12.04 3.83
C ASP A 52 9.50 -11.34 4.12
N SER A 53 10.58 -12.11 4.05
CA SER A 53 11.97 -11.68 4.22
C SER A 53 12.33 -10.48 3.34
N LEU A 54 11.72 -10.38 2.15
CA LEU A 54 11.96 -9.29 1.20
C LEU A 54 11.24 -8.00 1.63
N PHE A 55 10.07 -8.08 2.26
CA PHE A 55 9.35 -6.91 2.77
C PHE A 55 10.02 -6.30 4.00
N ARG A 56 10.67 -7.13 4.84
CA ARG A 56 11.60 -6.61 5.86
C ARG A 56 12.70 -5.77 5.22
N LEU A 57 13.30 -6.24 4.13
CA LEU A 57 14.40 -5.56 3.44
C LEU A 57 13.98 -4.27 2.72
N VAL A 58 12.83 -4.27 2.03
CA VAL A 58 12.36 -3.13 1.23
C VAL A 58 11.74 -2.01 2.10
N GLY A 59 11.41 -2.31 3.36
CA GLY A 59 10.88 -1.36 4.34
C GLY A 59 11.85 -0.93 5.44
N SER A 60 12.97 -1.63 5.65
CA SER A 60 13.99 -1.26 6.64
C SER A 60 15.27 -0.79 5.96
N PHE A 61 15.48 0.53 5.87
CA PHE A 61 16.84 1.07 5.66
C PHE A 61 17.75 0.83 6.87
N ARG A 62 17.18 0.38 8.00
CA ARG A 62 17.89 0.01 9.22
C ARG A 62 17.89 -1.49 9.39
N THR A 63 18.99 -2.12 9.04
CA THR A 63 19.30 -3.48 9.48
C THR A 63 20.12 -3.41 10.77
N ASP A 64 20.41 -4.56 11.40
CA ASP A 64 21.35 -4.64 12.53
C ASP A 64 22.79 -4.17 12.15
N GLU A 65 23.05 -3.94 10.86
CA GLU A 65 24.30 -3.45 10.28
C GLU A 65 24.31 -1.92 9.99
N GLY A 66 23.26 -1.20 10.38
CA GLY A 66 23.18 0.27 10.27
C GLY A 66 22.23 0.81 9.20
N ASP A 67 22.15 2.14 9.09
CA ASP A 67 21.29 2.86 8.14
C ASP A 67 21.94 2.92 6.74
N PHE A 68 21.41 2.17 5.79
CA PHE A 68 21.93 2.12 4.41
C PHE A 68 21.58 3.36 3.58
N SER A 69 20.68 4.23 4.06
CA SER A 69 20.33 5.48 3.39
C SER A 69 21.38 6.59 3.56
N GLU A 70 22.32 6.41 4.50
CA GLU A 70 23.43 7.33 4.79
C GLU A 70 24.74 6.91 4.12
N ARG A 71 24.76 5.78 3.39
CA ARG A 71 25.96 5.32 2.69
C ARG A 71 26.08 6.01 1.33
N ASP A 72 27.12 6.82 1.19
CA ASP A 72 27.48 7.55 -0.05
C ASP A 72 28.45 6.74 -0.94
N ASP A 73 28.46 5.42 -0.81
CA ASP A 73 29.39 4.51 -1.53
C ASP A 73 28.78 3.87 -2.79
N TRP A 74 27.69 4.43 -3.29
CA TRP A 74 27.07 3.99 -4.54
C TRP A 74 27.98 4.33 -5.74
N ARG A 75 28.55 3.29 -6.35
CA ARG A 75 29.20 3.35 -7.67
C ARG A 75 28.23 2.96 -8.78
#